data_AF-A0A2E9A3S0-F1
#
_entry.id   AF-A0A2E9A3S0-F1
#
_cell.length_a   1.000
_cell.length_b   1.000
_cell.length_c   1.000
_cell.angle_alpha   90.00
_cell.angle_beta   90.00
_cell.angle_gamma   90.00
#
_symmetry.space_group_name_H-M   'P 1'
#
loop_
_entity.id
_entity.type
_entity.pdbx_description
1 polymer ?
#
loop_
_entity_poly.entity_id
_entity_poly.type
_entity_poly.pdbx_seq_one_letter_code
_entity_poly.pdbx_strand_id
1 'polypeptide(L)'
;MKKNIFNKKKIFFTKLNFFLIILLFIIIFFQIFFLKKEKYFEIADFSNLYYLIPDDRGGKKIENIDKKSLHLNQTFNNDKDIQHDFEINYSIQLYTSPNYNNVTNYLENLLKKHKLYFNKNELYILIFESNLGLEYFLLYKNFEDFDKANKFCLEKLHIIDKCLIVNAKNF
;
A
#
# COMPACT_ATOMS: atom_id res chain seq x y z
N MET A 1 -65.46 33.49 59.38
CA MET A 1 -65.53 32.86 58.04
C MET A 1 -64.15 32.93 57.41
N LYS A 2 -63.38 31.82 57.41
CA LYS A 2 -61.99 31.82 56.92
C LYS A 2 -61.94 31.12 55.56
N LYS A 3 -61.72 31.88 54.49
CA LYS A 3 -61.47 31.37 53.13
C LYS A 3 -59.99 30.95 53.05
N ASN A 4 -59.72 29.64 52.93
CA ASN A 4 -58.41 29.15 52.53
C ASN A 4 -58.38 29.00 51.00
N ILE A 5 -57.71 29.94 50.33
CA ILE A 5 -57.45 29.91 48.89
C ILE A 5 -55.94 29.74 48.74
N PHE A 6 -55.53 28.74 47.94
CA PHE A 6 -54.18 28.38 47.50
C PHE A 6 -53.38 27.36 48.35
N ASN A 7 -53.51 26.09 47.99
CA ASN A 7 -52.49 25.07 48.22
C ASN A 7 -51.28 25.33 47.30
N LYS A 8 -50.11 25.69 47.86
CA LYS A 8 -48.83 25.73 47.12
C LYS A 8 -48.47 24.31 46.67
N LYS A 9 -48.46 24.05 45.35
CA LYS A 9 -48.15 22.73 44.77
C LYS A 9 -46.64 22.42 44.74
N LYS A 10 -46.29 21.23 45.27
CA LYS A 10 -45.12 20.33 45.04
C LYS A 10 -43.95 20.80 44.14
N ILE A 11 -43.25 21.89 44.48
CA ILE A 11 -41.99 22.30 43.81
C ILE A 11 -40.81 21.34 44.13
N PHE A 12 -40.88 20.60 45.24
CA PHE A 12 -39.81 19.66 45.63
C PHE A 12 -39.73 18.44 44.71
N PHE A 13 -40.87 17.87 44.30
CA PHE A 13 -40.92 16.70 43.41
C PHE A 13 -40.41 17.01 42.00
N THR A 14 -40.62 18.23 41.50
CA THR A 14 -40.10 18.64 40.19
C THR A 14 -38.58 18.84 40.20
N LYS A 15 -38.00 19.37 41.31
CA LYS A 15 -36.55 19.47 41.48
C LYS A 15 -35.87 18.10 41.65
N LEU A 16 -36.49 17.17 42.38
CA LEU A 16 -35.97 15.80 42.54
C LEU A 16 -35.93 15.04 41.20
N ASN A 17 -37.01 15.14 40.40
CA ASN A 17 -37.06 14.53 39.07
C ASN A 17 -36.01 15.12 38.12
N PHE A 18 -35.76 16.43 38.19
CA PHE A 18 -34.72 17.08 37.38
C PHE A 18 -33.31 16.58 37.75
N PHE A 19 -33.03 16.40 39.04
CA PHE A 19 -31.75 15.84 39.50
C PHE A 19 -31.56 14.38 39.03
N LEU A 20 -32.61 13.57 39.06
CA LEU A 20 -32.56 12.18 38.56
C LEU A 20 -32.25 12.11 37.06
N ILE A 21 -32.80 13.02 36.26
CA ILE A 21 -32.54 13.09 34.81
C ILE A 21 -31.05 13.41 34.54
N ILE A 22 -30.48 14.37 35.29
CA ILE A 22 -29.06 14.73 35.17
C ILE A 22 -28.16 13.54 35.54
N LEU A 23 -28.48 12.83 36.62
CA LEU A 23 -27.75 11.64 37.05
C LEU A 23 -27.75 10.56 35.95
N LEU A 24 -28.89 10.36 35.29
CA LEU A 24 -29.05 9.40 34.21
C LEU A 24 -28.20 9.76 32.99
N PHE A 25 -28.12 11.05 32.65
CA PHE A 25 -27.24 11.56 31.59
C PHE A 25 -25.76 11.31 31.91
N ILE A 26 -25.33 11.52 33.16
CA ILE A 26 -23.95 11.28 33.59
C ILE A 26 -23.58 9.80 33.44
N ILE A 27 -24.48 8.89 33.82
CA ILE A 27 -24.27 7.43 33.69
C ILE A 27 -24.14 7.03 32.23
N ILE A 28 -25.00 7.54 31.35
CA ILE A 28 -24.93 7.26 29.90
C ILE A 28 -23.61 7.76 29.31
N PHE A 29 -23.20 8.97 29.67
CA PHE A 29 -21.92 9.54 29.20
C PHE A 29 -20.73 8.69 29.63
N PHE A 30 -20.73 8.21 30.88
CA PHE A 30 -19.69 7.36 31.43
C PHE A 30 -19.61 6.02 30.69
N GLN A 31 -20.75 5.42 30.34
CA GLN A 31 -20.79 4.17 29.57
C GLN A 31 -20.20 4.34 28.15
N ILE A 32 -20.53 5.43 27.45
CA ILE A 32 -19.98 5.72 26.11
C ILE A 32 -18.46 5.89 26.15
N PHE A 33 -17.95 6.54 27.21
CA PHE A 33 -16.51 6.74 27.38
C PHE A 33 -15.77 5.41 27.62
N PHE A 34 -16.32 4.52 28.45
CA PHE A 34 -15.73 3.19 28.71
C PHE A 34 -15.89 2.19 27.57
N LEU A 35 -16.91 2.34 26.72
CA LEU A 35 -17.11 1.51 25.52
C LEU A 35 -16.13 1.84 24.39
N LYS A 36 -15.47 3.00 24.42
CA LYS A 36 -14.28 3.27 23.60
C LYS A 36 -13.06 2.57 24.21
N LYS A 37 -13.05 1.24 24.21
CA LYS A 37 -11.80 0.48 24.32
C LYS A 37 -11.27 0.18 22.92
N GLU A 38 -9.94 0.20 22.86
CA GLU A 38 -9.13 0.49 21.70
C GLU A 38 -9.40 -0.42 20.49
N LYS A 39 -9.39 0.16 19.29
CA LYS A 39 -9.60 -0.53 18.00
C LYS A 39 -8.38 -1.33 17.54
N TYR A 40 -7.37 -1.48 18.39
CA TYR A 40 -6.13 -2.13 18.03
C TYR A 40 -5.64 -2.98 19.19
N PHE A 41 -4.93 -4.03 18.85
CA PHE A 41 -4.12 -4.80 19.79
C PHE A 41 -2.69 -4.66 19.30
N GLU A 42 -1.78 -4.35 20.23
CA GLU A 42 -0.36 -4.27 19.93
C GLU A 42 0.21 -5.68 19.95
N ILE A 43 0.73 -6.12 18.81
CA ILE A 43 1.46 -7.39 18.72
C ILE A 43 2.90 -7.09 19.12
N ALA A 44 3.37 -7.71 20.20
CA ALA A 44 4.76 -7.57 20.62
C ALA A 44 5.71 -8.05 19.52
N ASP A 45 6.80 -7.31 19.31
CA ASP A 45 7.83 -7.69 18.35
C ASP A 45 8.38 -9.08 18.67
N PHE A 46 8.32 -9.97 17.68
CA PHE A 46 8.85 -11.32 17.80
C PHE A 46 10.38 -11.26 17.79
N SER A 47 10.99 -11.49 18.95
CA SER A 47 12.45 -11.42 19.15
C SER A 47 13.19 -12.71 18.84
N ASN A 48 12.48 -13.79 18.51
CA ASN A 48 13.06 -15.10 18.23
C ASN A 48 13.34 -15.29 16.73
N LEU A 49 14.15 -16.30 16.40
CA LEU A 49 14.38 -16.72 15.03
C LEU A 49 13.13 -17.41 14.47
N TYR A 50 12.62 -16.95 13.33
CA TYR A 50 11.46 -17.56 12.66
C TYR A 50 11.74 -18.97 12.12
N TYR A 51 13.01 -19.28 11.85
CA TYR A 51 13.46 -20.59 11.40
C TYR A 51 14.92 -20.82 11.79
N LEU A 52 15.27 -22.08 12.06
CA LEU A 52 16.65 -22.53 12.22
C LEU A 52 17.10 -23.07 10.86
N ILE A 53 18.12 -22.46 10.27
CA ILE A 53 18.76 -23.01 9.07
C ILE A 53 19.66 -24.15 9.53
N PRO A 54 19.40 -25.41 9.14
CA PRO A 54 20.29 -26.49 9.48
C PRO A 54 21.59 -26.37 8.67
N ASP A 55 22.72 -26.65 9.31
CA ASP A 55 24.05 -26.62 8.66
C ASP A 55 24.14 -27.59 7.48
N ASP A 56 23.37 -28.68 7.52
CA ASP A 56 23.22 -29.64 6.43
C ASP A 56 21.73 -29.86 6.12
N ARG A 57 21.37 -29.73 4.84
CA ARG A 57 20.00 -29.99 4.35
C ARG A 57 19.74 -31.48 4.08
N GLY A 58 20.68 -32.35 4.41
CA GLY A 58 20.57 -33.82 4.26
C GLY A 58 20.57 -34.28 2.79
N GLY A 59 20.92 -33.40 1.87
CA GLY A 59 21.04 -33.71 0.45
C GLY A 59 22.36 -34.37 0.13
N LYS A 60 22.41 -35.14 -0.96
CA LYS A 60 23.69 -35.70 -1.46
C LYS A 60 24.59 -34.55 -1.89
N LYS A 61 25.79 -34.45 -1.29
CA LYS A 61 26.81 -33.47 -1.70
C LYS A 61 27.22 -33.75 -3.15
N ILE A 62 26.97 -32.79 -4.04
CA ILE A 62 27.31 -32.90 -5.47
C ILE A 62 28.72 -32.34 -5.64
N GLU A 63 29.63 -33.17 -6.15
CA GLU A 63 30.95 -32.70 -6.58
C GLU A 63 30.79 -31.69 -7.73
N ASN A 64 31.48 -30.55 -7.64
CA ASN A 64 31.43 -29.43 -8.60
C ASN A 64 30.30 -28.38 -8.45
N ILE A 65 29.65 -28.24 -7.29
CA ILE A 65 28.78 -27.07 -7.01
C ILE A 65 29.53 -25.74 -7.22
N ASP A 66 30.83 -25.70 -6.90
CA ASP A 66 31.66 -24.51 -7.03
C ASP A 66 32.10 -24.23 -8.48
N LYS A 67 31.89 -25.20 -9.39
CA LYS A 67 32.10 -24.96 -10.83
C LYS A 67 30.84 -24.26 -11.34
N LYS A 68 30.81 -22.93 -11.18
CA LYS A 68 29.90 -22.07 -11.93
C LYS A 68 29.93 -22.52 -13.39
N SER A 69 28.83 -23.11 -13.85
CA SER A 69 28.60 -23.31 -15.29
C SER A 69 28.92 -21.97 -15.96
N LEU A 70 29.72 -21.98 -17.04
CA LEU A 70 30.11 -20.78 -17.78
C LEU A 70 28.90 -19.85 -17.93
N HIS A 71 28.81 -18.82 -17.10
CA HIS A 71 27.93 -17.71 -17.39
C HIS A 71 28.52 -17.11 -18.65
N LEU A 72 27.80 -17.27 -19.76
CA LEU A 72 28.07 -16.50 -20.97
C LEU A 72 28.04 -15.04 -20.52
N ASN A 73 29.20 -14.38 -20.49
CA ASN A 73 29.28 -12.94 -20.33
C ASN A 73 28.42 -12.36 -21.44
N GLN A 74 27.20 -11.95 -21.11
CA GLN A 74 26.36 -11.22 -22.02
C GLN A 74 27.05 -9.89 -22.22
N THR A 75 27.73 -9.74 -23.36
CA THR A 75 28.27 -8.46 -23.78
C THR A 75 27.09 -7.52 -24.00
N PHE A 76 26.90 -6.60 -23.06
CA PHE A 76 25.92 -5.54 -23.15
C PHE A 76 26.33 -4.58 -24.27
N ASN A 77 25.59 -4.58 -25.37
CA ASN A 77 25.61 -3.44 -26.30
C ASN A 77 24.90 -2.28 -25.59
N ASN A 78 25.68 -1.44 -24.92
CA ASN A 78 25.24 -0.20 -24.26
C ASN A 78 24.92 0.94 -25.24
N ASP A 79 24.72 0.68 -26.53
CA ASP A 79 24.56 1.71 -27.57
C ASP A 79 23.13 2.25 -27.71
N LYS A 80 22.42 2.42 -26.59
CA LYS A 80 21.21 3.26 -26.57
C LYS A 80 21.41 4.28 -25.47
N ASP A 81 21.32 5.56 -25.82
CA ASP A 81 21.25 6.71 -24.91
C ASP A 81 20.07 6.55 -23.93
N ILE A 82 20.22 5.66 -22.95
CA ILE A 82 19.31 5.49 -21.84
C ILE A 82 19.68 6.60 -20.87
N GLN A 83 18.85 7.63 -20.86
CA GLN A 83 18.99 8.76 -19.96
C GLN A 83 18.83 8.25 -18.52
N HIS A 84 19.92 8.25 -17.75
CA HIS A 84 20.04 7.51 -16.48
C HIS A 84 19.46 8.23 -15.25
N ASP A 85 19.01 9.48 -15.35
CA ASP A 85 18.69 10.32 -14.17
C ASP A 85 17.21 10.71 -14.07
N PHE A 86 16.31 9.73 -13.97
CA PHE A 86 14.94 10.01 -13.53
C PHE A 86 14.70 9.42 -12.14
N GLU A 87 14.62 10.28 -11.13
CA GLU A 87 14.18 9.90 -9.78
C GLU A 87 12.67 9.59 -9.82
N ILE A 88 12.34 8.31 -10.01
CA ILE A 88 10.96 7.82 -9.91
C ILE A 88 10.74 7.32 -8.47
N ASN A 89 9.78 7.92 -7.77
CA ASN A 89 9.45 7.53 -6.39
C ASN A 89 8.48 6.35 -6.39
N TYR A 90 7.20 6.62 -6.65
CA TYR A 90 6.16 5.61 -6.81
C TYR A 90 5.59 5.67 -8.22
N SER A 91 5.32 4.52 -8.83
CA SER A 91 4.76 4.46 -10.17
C SER A 91 3.82 3.27 -10.34
N ILE A 92 2.97 3.31 -11.37
CA ILE A 92 2.10 2.18 -11.70
C ILE A 92 2.82 1.28 -12.70
N GLN A 93 3.01 0.00 -12.34
CA GLN A 93 3.50 -1.00 -13.28
C GLN A 93 2.39 -1.41 -14.24
N LEU A 94 2.64 -1.21 -15.52
CA LEU A 94 1.75 -1.65 -16.60
C LEU A 94 2.16 -3.00 -17.17
N TYR A 95 3.46 -3.26 -17.24
CA TYR A 95 4.00 -4.49 -17.82
C TYR A 95 5.43 -4.73 -17.33
N THR A 96 5.85 -5.99 -17.30
CA THR A 96 7.24 -6.37 -17.01
C THR A 96 7.67 -7.54 -17.90
N SER A 97 8.94 -7.57 -18.28
CA SER A 97 9.52 -8.67 -19.04
C SER A 97 11.06 -8.62 -18.99
N PRO A 98 11.75 -9.77 -18.96
CA PRO A 98 13.20 -9.82 -19.10
C PRO A 98 13.69 -9.48 -20.52
N ASN A 99 12.79 -9.49 -21.51
CA ASN A 99 13.10 -9.09 -22.89
C ASN A 99 12.58 -7.67 -23.16
N TYR A 100 13.50 -6.74 -23.45
CA TYR A 100 13.21 -5.35 -23.80
C TYR A 100 12.24 -5.20 -24.97
N ASN A 101 12.35 -6.02 -26.02
CA ASN A 101 11.49 -5.93 -27.20
C ASN A 101 10.02 -6.22 -26.86
N ASN A 102 9.76 -7.09 -25.88
CA ASN A 102 8.38 -7.35 -25.44
C ASN A 102 7.79 -6.10 -24.76
N VAL A 103 8.59 -5.40 -23.96
CA VAL A 103 8.18 -4.17 -23.29
C VAL A 103 7.90 -3.07 -24.30
N THR A 104 8.75 -2.89 -25.31
CA THR A 104 8.52 -1.89 -26.35
C THR A 104 7.31 -2.23 -27.22
N ASN A 105 7.12 -3.50 -27.58
CA ASN A 105 5.96 -3.95 -28.34
C ASN A 105 4.65 -3.72 -27.55
N TYR A 106 4.67 -3.99 -26.24
CA TYR A 106 3.54 -3.69 -25.35
C TYR A 106 3.26 -2.18 -25.29
N LEU A 107 4.29 -1.36 -25.10
CA LEU A 107 4.19 0.11 -25.10
C LEU A 107 3.57 0.65 -26.40
N GLU A 108 4.03 0.17 -27.56
CA GLU A 108 3.45 0.59 -28.84
C GLU A 108 1.97 0.19 -28.96
N ASN A 109 1.63 -1.02 -28.55
CA ASN A 109 0.25 -1.51 -28.58
C ASN A 109 -0.65 -0.72 -27.61
N LEU A 110 -0.14 -0.38 -26.43
CA LEU A 110 -0.81 0.45 -25.43
C LEU A 110 -1.10 1.84 -26.02
N LEU A 111 -0.11 2.49 -26.62
CA LEU A 111 -0.26 3.81 -27.23
C LEU A 111 -1.17 3.79 -28.47
N LYS A 112 -1.21 2.69 -29.22
CA LYS A 112 -2.14 2.51 -30.37
C LYS A 112 -3.59 2.35 -29.90
N LYS A 113 -3.84 1.50 -28.90
CA LYS A 113 -5.20 1.17 -28.42
C LYS A 113 -5.79 2.20 -27.45
N HIS A 114 -4.94 2.80 -26.61
CA HIS A 114 -5.34 3.62 -25.47
C HIS A 114 -4.69 5.01 -25.48
N LYS A 115 -4.44 5.57 -26.67
CA LYS A 115 -3.80 6.89 -26.86
C LYS A 115 -4.44 8.03 -26.05
N LEU A 116 -5.75 7.95 -25.83
CA LEU A 116 -6.51 8.96 -25.07
C LEU A 116 -6.27 8.89 -23.56
N TYR A 117 -5.82 7.74 -23.06
CA TYR A 117 -5.69 7.48 -21.62
C TYR A 117 -4.25 7.58 -21.13
N PHE A 118 -3.27 7.26 -21.99
CA PHE A 118 -1.86 7.26 -21.63
C PHE A 118 -1.10 8.36 -22.37
N ASN A 119 -0.43 9.22 -21.60
CA ASN A 119 0.51 10.18 -22.15
C ASN A 119 1.89 9.53 -22.28
N LYS A 120 2.48 9.57 -23.48
CA LYS A 120 3.81 9.01 -23.75
C LYS A 120 4.89 9.61 -22.85
N ASN A 121 4.77 10.89 -22.49
CA ASN A 121 5.78 11.60 -21.68
C ASN A 121 5.74 11.21 -20.19
N GLU A 122 4.72 10.48 -19.77
CA GLU A 122 4.57 9.98 -18.40
C GLU A 122 4.85 8.46 -18.32
N LEU A 123 5.38 7.86 -19.38
CA LEU A 123 5.75 6.45 -19.44
C LEU A 123 7.27 6.32 -19.33
N TYR A 124 7.70 5.40 -18.49
CA TYR A 124 9.10 5.15 -18.19
C TYR A 124 9.41 3.66 -18.33
N ILE A 125 10.62 3.32 -18.75
CA ILE A 125 11.13 1.95 -18.70
C ILE A 125 12.23 1.93 -17.65
N LEU A 126 11.98 1.24 -16.55
CA LEU A 126 12.95 1.01 -15.49
C LEU A 126 13.65 -0.33 -15.74
N ILE A 127 14.96 -0.36 -15.57
CA ILE A 127 15.79 -1.57 -15.68
C ILE A 127 16.14 -1.99 -14.27
N PHE A 128 15.79 -3.23 -13.91
CA PHE A 128 16.17 -3.84 -12.66
C PHE A 128 17.18 -4.95 -12.93
N GLU A 129 18.35 -4.86 -12.29
CA GLU A 129 19.39 -5.87 -12.38
C GLU A 129 19.45 -6.67 -11.09
N SER A 130 19.32 -7.99 -11.21
CA SER A 130 19.41 -8.91 -10.08
C SER A 130 20.31 -10.09 -10.41
N ASN A 131 20.65 -10.88 -9.39
CA ASN A 131 21.39 -12.14 -9.57
C ASN A 131 20.63 -13.17 -10.45
N LEU A 132 19.32 -12.97 -10.66
CA LEU A 132 18.48 -13.82 -11.52
C LEU A 132 18.46 -13.34 -12.98
N GLY A 133 18.94 -12.13 -13.25
CA GLY A 133 18.96 -11.51 -14.58
C GLY A 133 18.40 -10.09 -14.56
N LEU A 134 18.26 -9.55 -15.77
CA LEU A 134 17.66 -8.24 -16.03
C LEU A 134 16.15 -8.34 -16.22
N GLU A 135 15.43 -7.38 -15.66
CA GLU A 135 14.00 -7.23 -15.80
C GLU A 135 13.67 -5.79 -16.20
N TYR A 136 12.82 -5.62 -17.21
CA TYR A 136 12.41 -4.31 -17.72
C TYR A 136 10.96 -4.03 -17.33
N PHE A 137 10.75 -2.97 -16.55
CA PHE A 137 9.44 -2.55 -16.06
C PHE A 137 8.92 -1.37 -16.86
N LEU A 138 7.74 -1.51 -17.46
CA LEU A 138 7.00 -0.38 -18.01
C LEU A 138 6.17 0.27 -16.92
N LEU A 139 6.54 1.50 -16.59
CA LEU A 139 5.98 2.29 -15.50
C LEU A 139 5.19 3.49 -16.05
N TYR A 140 4.13 3.88 -15.34
CA TYR A 140 3.27 5.02 -15.69
C TYR A 140 3.09 5.99 -14.52
N LYS A 141 3.37 7.27 -14.82
CA LYS A 141 3.40 8.41 -13.90
C LYS A 141 4.41 8.26 -12.76
N ASN A 142 4.98 9.38 -12.35
CA ASN A 142 5.79 9.46 -11.14
C ASN A 142 4.95 10.14 -10.04
N PHE A 143 4.71 9.42 -8.95
CA PHE A 143 3.97 9.89 -7.78
C PHE A 143 4.94 10.11 -6.63
N GLU A 144 4.75 11.21 -5.91
CA GLU A 144 5.58 11.58 -4.77
C GLU A 144 5.46 10.58 -3.61
N ASP A 145 4.26 10.05 -3.39
CA ASP A 145 3.93 9.15 -2.29
C ASP A 145 2.98 8.02 -2.73
N PHE A 146 2.93 6.96 -1.92
CA PHE A 146 2.09 5.80 -2.16
C PHE A 146 0.59 6.15 -2.16
N ASP A 147 0.14 7.06 -1.31
CA ASP A 147 -1.28 7.42 -1.17
C ASP A 147 -1.82 8.07 -2.44
N LYS A 148 -1.04 8.94 -3.09
CA LYS A 148 -1.38 9.54 -4.39
C LYS A 148 -1.44 8.49 -5.49
N ALA A 149 -0.49 7.55 -5.52
CA ALA A 149 -0.50 6.45 -6.48
C ALA A 149 -1.74 5.55 -6.28
N ASN A 150 -2.06 5.23 -5.03
CA ASN A 150 -3.22 4.42 -4.67
C ASN A 150 -4.54 5.12 -5.02
N LYS A 151 -4.66 6.41 -4.70
CA LYS A 151 -5.83 7.21 -5.10
C LYS A 151 -5.99 7.22 -6.62
N PHE A 152 -4.90 7.40 -7.37
CA PHE A 152 -4.91 7.35 -8.82
C PHE A 152 -5.39 5.99 -9.35
N CYS A 153 -4.88 4.89 -8.79
CA CYS A 153 -5.35 3.54 -9.12
C CYS A 153 -6.86 3.40 -8.94
N LEU A 154 -7.39 3.78 -7.78
CA LEU A 154 -8.81 3.65 -7.45
C LEU A 154 -9.70 4.46 -8.42
N GLU A 155 -9.28 5.66 -8.78
CA GLU A 155 -10.02 6.53 -9.70
C GLU A 155 -9.92 6.08 -11.17
N LYS A 156 -8.89 5.31 -11.53
CA LYS A 156 -8.59 4.90 -12.92
C LYS A 156 -8.66 3.39 -13.14
N LEU A 157 -9.26 2.64 -12.22
CA LEU A 157 -9.47 1.18 -12.29
C LEU A 157 -10.08 0.71 -13.62
N HIS A 158 -10.95 1.50 -14.25
CA HIS A 158 -11.58 1.15 -15.53
C HIS A 158 -10.62 1.05 -16.72
N ILE A 159 -9.41 1.59 -16.60
CA ILE A 159 -8.39 1.60 -17.67
C ILE A 159 -7.29 0.57 -17.37
N ILE A 160 -7.10 0.21 -16.09
CA ILE A 160 -6.04 -0.68 -15.62
C ILE A 160 -6.69 -1.75 -14.73
N ASP A 161 -6.93 -2.94 -15.31
CA ASP A 161 -7.63 -4.05 -14.64
C ASP A 161 -6.97 -4.48 -13.32
N LYS A 162 -5.64 -4.37 -13.23
CA LYS A 162 -4.85 -4.68 -12.02
C LYS A 162 -3.79 -3.60 -11.83
N CYS A 163 -4.08 -2.63 -10.97
CA CYS A 163 -3.15 -1.55 -10.67
C CYS A 163 -2.10 -2.02 -9.66
N LEU A 164 -0.86 -2.21 -10.11
CA LEU A 164 0.27 -2.53 -9.25
C LEU A 164 1.11 -1.28 -9.04
N ILE A 165 1.29 -0.87 -7.78
CA ILE A 165 2.11 0.28 -7.41
C ILE A 165 3.51 -0.22 -7.05
N VAL A 166 4.52 0.39 -7.65
CA VAL A 166 5.93 0.05 -7.48
C VAL A 166 6.64 1.23 -6.84
N ASN A 167 7.41 0.97 -5.78
CA ASN A 167 8.33 1.94 -5.20
C ASN A 167 9.66 1.87 -5.95
N ALA A 168 9.76 2.63 -7.05
CA ALA A 168 10.93 2.64 -7.93
C ALA A 168 12.18 3.27 -7.29
N LYS A 169 12.02 4.05 -6.20
CA LYS A 169 13.15 4.64 -5.47
C LYS A 169 13.99 3.60 -4.72
N ASN A 170 13.37 2.51 -4.30
CA ASN A 170 14.00 1.45 -3.49
C ASN A 170 14.25 0.17 -4.31
N PHE A 171 14.40 0.28 -5.64
CA PHE A 171 14.77 -0.85 -6.50
C PHE A 171 16.26 -1.16 -6.42
#